data_AF-A0A924HG44-F1
#
_entry.id   AF-A0A924HG44-F1
#
_cell.length_a   1.000
_cell.length_b   1.000
_cell.length_c   1.000
_cell.angle_alpha   90.00
_cell.angle_beta   90.00
_cell.angle_gamma   90.00
#
_symmetry.space_group_name_H-M   'P 1'
#
loop_
_entity.id
_entity.type
_entity.pdbx_description
1 polymer ?
#
loop_
_entity_poly.entity_id
_entity_poly.type
_entity_poly.pdbx_seq_one_letter_code
_entity_poly.pdbx_strand_id
1 'polypeptide(L)' 'EREHEIVLVSNGEPIARILPVNKPPKLQSMAWFRAQNPVQTTDSTQLIREDRDRRGT' A
#
# COMPACT_ATOMS: atom_id res chain seq x y z
N GLU A 1 11.45 -19.88 -23.15
CA GLU A 1 10.46 -20.02 -22.06
C GLU A 1 10.50 -18.76 -21.19
N ARG A 2 9.39 -18.39 -20.54
CA ARG A 2 9.38 -17.30 -19.54
C ARG A 2 9.78 -17.89 -18.19
N GLU A 3 11.07 -18.08 -18.00
CA GLU A 3 11.62 -18.61 -16.75
C GLU A 3 11.16 -17.71 -15.57
N HIS A 4 10.63 -18.33 -14.51
CA HIS A 4 10.20 -17.71 -13.24
C HIS A 4 8.86 -16.93 -13.22
N GLU A 5 7.96 -17.12 -14.18
CA GLU A 5 6.57 -16.62 -14.07
C GLU A 5 5.72 -17.54 -13.16
N ILE A 6 5.02 -16.97 -12.18
CA ILE A 6 4.06 -17.71 -11.33
C ILE A 6 2.64 -17.20 -11.61
N VAL A 7 1.72 -18.13 -11.90
CA VAL A 7 0.28 -17.82 -12.06
C VAL A 7 -0.44 -18.21 -10.77
N LEU A 8 -1.14 -17.23 -10.18
CA LEU A 8 -2.02 -17.44 -9.03
C LEU A 8 -3.42 -17.77 -9.55
N VAL A 9 -3.94 -18.92 -9.12
CA VAL A 9 -5.24 -19.44 -9.54
C VAL A 9 -6.15 -19.57 -8.32
N SER A 10 -7.40 -19.16 -8.45
CA SER A 10 -8.47 -19.39 -7.47
C SER A 10 -9.64 -20.06 -8.17
N ASN A 11 -10.10 -21.20 -7.67
CA ASN A 11 -11.20 -21.99 -8.27
C ASN A 11 -11.00 -22.36 -9.74
N GLY A 12 -9.76 -22.62 -10.16
CA GLY A 12 -9.42 -22.91 -11.55
C GLY A 12 -9.31 -21.67 -12.45
N GLU A 13 -9.67 -20.49 -11.95
CA GLU A 13 -9.57 -19.22 -12.67
C GLU A 13 -8.30 -18.45 -12.28
N PRO A 14 -7.51 -17.94 -13.24
CA PRO A 14 -6.32 -17.16 -12.95
C PRO A 14 -6.70 -15.78 -12.39
N ILE A 15 -6.26 -15.48 -11.17
CA ILE A 15 -6.56 -14.23 -10.47
C ILE A 15 -5.42 -13.22 -10.49
N ALA A 16 -4.17 -13.68 -10.62
CA ALA A 16 -3.00 -12.81 -10.62
C ALA A 16 -1.77 -13.51 -11.24
N ARG A 17 -0.75 -12.71 -11.55
CA ARG A 17 0.51 -13.17 -12.13
C ARG A 17 1.66 -12.49 -11.43
N ILE A 18 2.57 -13.28 -10.87
CA ILE A 18 3.78 -12.79 -10.22
C ILE A 18 4.90 -12.87 -11.24
N LEU A 19 5.43 -11.71 -11.60
CA LEU A 19 6.56 -11.58 -12.52
C LEU A 19 7.84 -11.36 -11.71
N PRO A 20 8.98 -11.91 -12.15
CA PRO A 20 10.28 -11.58 -11.57
C PRO A 20 10.53 -10.08 -11.69
N VAL A 21 10.87 -9.46 -10.56
CA VAL A 21 11.18 -8.04 -10.54
C VAL A 21 12.68 -7.88 -10.80
N ASN A 22 13.04 -7.34 -11.97
CA ASN A 22 14.45 -7.17 -12.38
C ASN A 22 15.29 -6.31 -11.42
N LYS A 23 14.66 -5.37 -10.70
CA LYS A 23 15.28 -4.55 -9.64
C LYS A 23 14.24 -4.21 -8.58
N PRO A 24 14.54 -4.39 -7.28
CA PRO A 24 13.62 -3.97 -6.24
C PRO A 24 13.26 -2.49 -6.45
N PRO A 25 11.97 -2.11 -6.28
CA PRO A 25 11.57 -0.73 -6.47
C PRO A 25 12.39 0.17 -5.53
N LYS A 26 12.90 1.28 -6.06
CA LYS A 26 13.55 2.29 -5.22
C LYS A 26 12.47 2.90 -4.33
N LEU A 27 12.48 2.53 -3.06
CA LEU A 27 11.66 3.19 -2.06
C LEU A 27 12.15 4.63 -1.88
N GLN A 28 11.20 5.55 -1.74
CA GLN A 28 11.52 6.94 -1.44
C GLN A 28 12.21 7.02 -0.07
N SER A 29 13.10 8.00 0.08
CA SER A 29 13.78 8.18 1.36
C SER A 29 12.81 8.69 2.43
N MET A 30 13.13 8.41 3.69
CA MET A 30 12.35 8.97 4.81
C MET A 30 12.35 10.50 4.80
N ALA A 31 13.41 11.13 4.29
CA ALA A 31 13.48 12.58 4.11
C ALA A 31 12.46 13.07 3.06
N TRP A 32 12.35 12.39 1.93
CA TRP A 32 11.32 12.67 0.92
C TRP A 32 9.91 12.54 1.52
N PHE A 33 9.65 11.48 2.29
CA PHE A 33 8.36 11.27 2.93
C PHE A 33 8.00 12.41 3.90
N ARG A 34 8.93 12.83 4.76
CA ARG A 34 8.71 13.94 5.70
C ARG A 34 8.54 15.30 5.00
N ALA A 35 9.15 15.50 3.84
CA ALA A 35 8.97 16.73 3.07
C ALA A 35 7.55 16.82 2.47
N GLN A 36 6.96 15.68 2.10
CA GLN A 36 5.60 15.61 1.53
C GLN A 36 4.50 15.54 2.59
N ASN A 37 4.82 15.05 3.80
CA ASN A 37 3.87 14.84 4.87
C ASN A 37 4.28 15.70 6.08
N PRO A 38 3.63 16.86 6.28
CA PRO A 38 3.85 17.70 7.44
C PRO A 38 3.66 16.91 8.74
N VAL A 39 4.34 17.34 9.80
CA VAL A 39 4.12 16.78 11.14
C VAL A 39 2.66 16.99 11.49
N GLN A 40 1.97 15.90 11.81
CA GLN A 40 0.61 15.96 12.29
C GLN A 40 0.59 16.62 13.66
N THR A 41 -0.01 17.81 13.75
CA THR A 41 -0.13 18.58 15.00
C THR A 41 -1.38 18.21 15.79
N THR A 42 -2.41 17.70 15.12
CA THR A 42 -3.67 17.29 15.73
C THR A 42 -3.59 15.86 16.22
N ASP A 43 -4.12 15.60 17.41
CA ASP A 43 -4.15 14.24 17.97
C ASP A 43 -4.95 13.28 17.07
N SER A 44 -4.38 12.09 16.82
CA SER A 44 -5.02 11.09 15.97
C SER A 44 -6.34 10.57 16.55
N THR A 45 -6.50 10.55 17.87
CA THR A 45 -7.74 10.16 18.54
C THR A 45 -8.89 11.08 18.15
N GLN A 46 -8.62 12.39 18.02
CA GLN A 46 -9.63 13.34 17.60
C GLN A 46 -10.04 13.07 16.14
N LEU A 47 -9.07 12.92 15.24
CA LEU A 47 -9.34 12.64 13.82
C LEU A 47 -10.13 11.33 13.61
N ILE A 48 -9.80 10.30 14.38
CA ILE A 48 -10.48 9.00 14.33
C ILE A 48 -11.92 9.12 14.85
N ARG A 49 -12.15 9.89 15.92
CA ARG A 49 -13.50 10.16 16.44
C ARG A 49 -14.35 10.91 15.41
N GLU A 50 -13.83 11.98 14.84
CA GLU A 50 -14.53 12.76 13.80
C GLU A 50 -14.89 11.92 12.57
N ASP A 51 -14.00 11.01 12.17
CA ASP A 51 -14.27 10.08 11.07
C ASP A 51 -15.34 9.04 11.42
N ARG A 52 -15.34 8.53 12.66
CA ARG A 52 -16.36 7.61 13.18
C ARG A 52 -17.74 8.28 13.20
N ASP A 53 -17.82 9.48 13.76
CA ASP A 53 -19.06 10.26 13.84
C ASP A 53 -19.63 10.53 12.44
N ARG A 54 -18.76 10.83 11.46
CA ARG A 54 -19.15 11.02 10.05
C ARG A 54 -19.72 9.75 9.42
N ARG A 55 -19.18 8.57 9.75
CA ARG A 55 -19.63 7.28 9.24
C ARG A 55 -20.90 6.76 9.93
N GLY A 56 -21.28 7.35 11.06
CA GLY A 56 -22.43 6.93 11.86
C GLY A 56 -22.24 5.55 12.53
N THR A 57 -20.99 5.14 12.77
CA THR A 57 -20.62 3.87 13.42
C THR A 57 -20.31 4.04 14.90
#